data_AF-A0AAV8ZMF6-F1
#
_entry.id   AF-A0AAV8ZMF6-F1
#
_cell.length_a   1.000
_cell.length_b   1.000
_cell.length_c   1.000
_cell.angle_alpha   90.00
_cell.angle_beta   90.00
_cell.angle_gamma   90.00
#
_symmetry.space_group_name_H-M   'P 1'
#
loop_
_entity.id
_entity.type
_entity.pdbx_description
1 polymer ?
#
loop_
_entity_poly.entity_id
_entity_poly.type
_entity_poly.pdbx_seq_one_letter_code
_entity_poly.pdbx_strand_id
1 'polypeptide(L)'
;MPRNLGARVVKQLCRDLENKVYHVFFDNYFNCVHLLEDHKQSQIYGYGTVNSTRRNKPTFLTDKQMKRRNFNYFVSDSGLLAVKWKDKKSVHLLSNYHNPQHWPSEQKK
;
A
#
# COMPACT_ATOMS: atom_id res chain seq x y z
N MET A 1 -0.61 20.59 -13.19
CA MET A 1 0.38 19.50 -12.99
C MET A 1 -0.15 18.22 -13.63
N PRO A 2 0.52 17.60 -14.62
CA PRO A 2 0.00 16.40 -15.24
C PRO A 2 -0.05 15.29 -14.18
N ARG A 3 -1.28 14.88 -13.85
CA ARG A 3 -1.56 13.85 -12.86
C ARG A 3 -1.02 12.53 -13.43
N ASN A 4 -0.24 11.76 -12.65
CA ASN A 4 0.18 10.38 -12.95
C ASN A 4 1.49 10.12 -13.75
N LEU A 5 2.49 11.03 -13.78
CA LEU A 5 3.78 10.69 -14.40
C LEU A 5 4.43 9.44 -13.76
N GLY A 6 4.46 9.37 -12.42
CA GLY A 6 5.05 8.23 -11.71
C GLY A 6 4.36 6.89 -12.04
N ALA A 7 3.02 6.86 -12.03
CA ALA A 7 2.28 5.65 -12.36
C ALA A 7 2.50 5.23 -13.83
N ARG A 8 2.58 6.18 -14.77
CA ARG A 8 2.89 5.89 -16.18
C ARG A 8 4.26 5.25 -16.34
N VAL A 9 5.27 5.80 -15.68
CA VAL A 9 6.65 5.26 -15.72
C VAL A 9 6.66 3.84 -15.17
N VAL A 10 6.03 3.59 -14.03
CA VAL A 10 5.95 2.25 -13.44
C VAL A 10 5.25 1.26 -14.37
N LYS A 11 4.08 1.63 -14.93
CA LYS A 11 3.38 0.76 -15.89
C LYS A 11 4.25 0.41 -17.10
N GLN A 12 5.01 1.37 -17.62
CA GLN A 12 5.91 1.11 -18.73
C GLN A 12 7.04 0.15 -18.34
N LEU A 13 7.64 0.32 -17.15
CA LEU A 13 8.71 -0.57 -16.66
C LEU A 13 8.20 -1.97 -16.34
N CYS A 14 6.95 -2.10 -15.87
CA CYS A 14 6.37 -3.38 -15.49
C CYS A 14 5.62 -4.09 -16.63
N ARG A 15 5.59 -3.52 -17.84
CA ARG A 15 4.82 -4.06 -18.98
C ARG A 15 5.15 -5.53 -19.28
N ASP A 16 6.43 -5.88 -19.26
CA ASP A 16 6.88 -7.25 -19.56
C ASP A 16 6.66 -8.22 -18.38
N LEU A 17 6.17 -7.73 -17.24
CA LEU A 17 5.87 -8.51 -16.04
C LEU A 17 4.39 -8.88 -15.94
N GLU A 18 3.53 -8.33 -16.79
CA GLU A 18 2.09 -8.57 -16.77
C GLU A 18 1.76 -10.05 -16.98
N ASN A 19 0.75 -10.56 -16.25
CA ASN A 19 0.24 -11.93 -16.31
C ASN A 19 1.26 -13.03 -15.94
N LYS A 20 2.36 -12.65 -15.27
CA LYS A 20 3.41 -13.58 -14.83
C LYS A 20 3.50 -13.73 -13.31
N VAL A 21 2.61 -13.07 -12.56
CA VAL A 21 2.50 -13.21 -11.09
C VAL A 21 3.77 -12.72 -10.36
N TYR A 22 4.32 -11.58 -10.79
CA TYR A 22 5.48 -10.98 -10.14
C TYR A 22 5.11 -10.13 -8.93
N HIS A 23 6.04 -10.08 -7.98
CA HIS A 23 6.00 -9.20 -6.82
C HIS A 23 6.89 -7.98 -7.06
N VAL A 24 6.32 -6.78 -6.93
CA VAL A 24 7.00 -5.51 -7.17
C VAL A 24 6.97 -4.65 -5.92
N PHE A 25 8.14 -4.21 -5.50
CA PHE A 25 8.32 -3.34 -4.34
C PHE A 25 8.45 -1.90 -4.81
N PHE A 26 7.58 -1.02 -4.33
CA PHE A 26 7.57 0.38 -4.74
C PHE A 26 8.20 1.29 -3.70
N ASP A 27 8.96 2.26 -4.18
CA ASP A 27 9.31 3.42 -3.37
C ASP A 27 8.06 4.26 -3.05
N ASN A 28 8.12 4.96 -1.92
CA ASN A 28 7.12 5.88 -1.40
C ASN A 28 6.53 6.84 -2.45
N TYR A 29 7.38 7.32 -3.38
CA TYR A 29 6.94 8.22 -4.43
C TYR A 29 5.96 7.56 -5.41
N PHE A 30 6.17 6.29 -5.76
CA PHE A 30 5.42 5.60 -6.81
C PHE A 30 4.20 4.84 -6.30
N ASN A 31 4.24 4.39 -5.05
CA ASN A 31 3.16 3.58 -4.50
C ASN A 31 1.86 4.40 -4.31
N CYS A 32 0.76 3.93 -4.89
CA CYS A 32 -0.54 4.58 -4.75
C CYS A 32 -1.70 3.62 -5.08
N VAL A 33 -2.89 3.94 -4.58
CA VAL A 33 -4.11 3.12 -4.70
C VAL A 33 -4.42 2.75 -6.14
N HIS A 34 -4.54 3.73 -7.03
CA HIS A 34 -4.93 3.49 -8.42
C HIS A 34 -3.92 2.60 -9.18
N LEU A 35 -2.61 2.81 -8.98
CA LEU A 35 -1.57 1.98 -9.58
C LEU A 35 -1.67 0.52 -9.12
N LEU A 36 -1.95 0.30 -7.83
CA LEU A 36 -2.08 -1.03 -7.25
C LEU A 36 -3.35 -1.76 -7.71
N GLU A 37 -4.44 -1.03 -7.94
CA GLU A 37 -5.67 -1.58 -8.53
C GLU A 37 -5.45 -2.00 -9.98
N ASP A 38 -4.81 -1.14 -10.79
CA ASP A 38 -4.46 -1.47 -12.18
C ASP A 38 -3.53 -2.68 -12.25
N HIS A 39 -2.49 -2.73 -11.43
CA HIS A 39 -1.57 -3.86 -11.38
C HIS A 39 -2.23 -5.16 -10.92
N LYS A 40 -3.25 -5.08 -10.06
CA LYS A 40 -3.99 -6.28 -9.64
C LYS A 40 -4.72 -6.93 -10.83
N GLN A 41 -5.25 -6.12 -11.75
CA GLN A 41 -5.90 -6.61 -12.97
C GLN A 41 -4.90 -7.29 -13.92
N SER A 42 -3.65 -6.84 -13.96
CA SER A 42 -2.57 -7.44 -14.77
C SER A 42 -1.74 -8.50 -14.04
N GLN A 43 -2.25 -9.07 -12.93
CA GLN A 43 -1.55 -10.05 -12.09
C GLN A 43 -0.15 -9.63 -11.64
N ILE A 44 0.02 -8.35 -11.28
CA ILE A 44 1.22 -7.81 -10.65
C ILE A 44 0.90 -7.47 -9.20
N TYR A 45 1.66 -8.07 -8.29
CA TYR A 45 1.50 -7.90 -6.85
C TYR A 45 2.44 -6.81 -6.32
N GLY A 46 1.87 -5.65 -6.05
CA GLY A 46 2.57 -4.45 -5.66
C GLY A 46 2.41 -4.12 -4.18
N TYR A 47 3.49 -3.72 -3.53
CA TYR A 47 3.44 -3.25 -2.15
C TYR A 47 4.64 -2.38 -1.76
N GLY A 48 4.48 -1.59 -0.71
CA GLY A 48 5.54 -0.71 -0.22
C GLY A 48 5.02 0.38 0.71
N THR A 49 5.89 1.34 1.03
CA THR A 49 5.49 2.54 1.78
C THR A 49 4.70 3.50 0.89
N VAL A 50 3.86 4.35 1.48
CA VAL A 50 3.11 5.39 0.76
C VAL A 50 3.14 6.72 1.50
N ASN A 51 3.13 7.81 0.75
CA ASN A 51 3.18 9.13 1.32
C ASN A 51 1.82 9.44 1.96
N SER A 52 1.85 9.89 3.22
CA SER A 52 0.64 10.21 3.99
C SER A 52 -0.25 11.25 3.30
N THR A 53 0.31 12.12 2.47
CA THR A 53 -0.42 13.16 1.71
C THR A 53 -1.10 12.65 0.43
N ARG A 54 -0.84 11.40 -0.01
CA ARG A 54 -1.51 10.81 -1.18
C ARG A 54 -3.03 10.70 -0.99
N ARG A 55 -3.81 10.92 -2.05
CA ARG A 55 -5.28 10.84 -2.00
C ARG A 55 -5.77 9.38 -1.98
N ASN A 56 -7.07 9.21 -1.76
CA ASN A 56 -7.81 7.95 -1.85
C ASN A 56 -7.38 6.88 -0.82
N LYS A 57 -6.72 7.30 0.27
CA LYS A 57 -6.49 6.43 1.42
C LYS A 57 -7.66 6.52 2.39
N PRO A 58 -7.94 5.45 3.15
CA PRO A 58 -8.92 5.50 4.23
C PRO A 58 -8.47 6.47 5.33
N THR A 59 -9.43 6.92 6.12
CA THR A 59 -9.17 7.74 7.30
C THR A 59 -8.65 6.86 8.42
N PHE A 60 -7.35 6.93 8.69
CA PHE A 60 -6.73 6.23 9.81
C PHE A 60 -6.92 6.95 11.15
N LEU A 61 -6.75 6.20 12.24
CA LEU A 61 -6.58 6.79 13.58
C LEU A 61 -5.47 7.85 13.58
N THR A 62 -5.67 8.92 14.34
CA THR A 62 -4.66 9.98 14.49
C THR A 62 -3.45 9.48 15.27
N ASP A 63 -2.32 10.16 15.13
CA ASP A 63 -1.09 9.81 15.86
C ASP A 63 -1.26 9.87 17.39
N LYS A 64 -2.17 10.69 17.89
CA LYS A 64 -2.50 10.79 19.33
C LYS A 64 -3.29 9.58 19.83
N GLN A 65 -4.08 8.96 18.96
CA GLN A 65 -4.90 7.79 19.29
C GLN A 65 -4.11 6.47 19.19
N MET A 66 -2.91 6.49 18.61
CA MET A 66 -2.11 5.28 18.39
C MET A 66 -0.93 5.20 19.35
N LYS A 67 -0.78 4.04 20.01
CA LYS A 67 0.43 3.72 20.80
C LYS A 67 1.58 3.32 19.87
N ARG A 68 2.82 3.55 20.31
CA ARG A 68 4.02 3.09 19.60
C ARG A 68 3.98 1.56 19.44
N ARG A 69 4.36 1.09 18.25
CA ARG A 69 4.31 -0.29 17.73
C ARG A 69 2.93 -0.81 17.38
N ASN A 70 1.86 -0.04 17.57
CA ASN A 70 0.53 -0.43 17.09
C ASN A 70 0.35 -0.06 15.62
N PHE A 71 -0.60 -0.75 14.99
CA PHE A 71 -1.03 -0.48 13.63
C PHE A 71 -2.55 -0.36 13.55
N ASN A 72 -3.02 0.35 12.54
CA ASN A 72 -4.42 0.45 12.15
C ASN A 72 -4.48 0.20 10.64
N TYR A 73 -5.39 -0.66 10.19
CA TYR A 73 -5.46 -1.06 8.80
C TYR A 73 -6.90 -1.07 8.30
N PHE A 74 -7.02 -1.05 6.98
CA PHE A 74 -8.27 -1.21 6.25
C PHE A 74 -8.00 -2.12 5.05
N VAL A 75 -8.99 -2.92 4.68
CA VAL A 75 -8.99 -3.70 3.45
C VAL A 75 -10.18 -3.21 2.63
N SER A 76 -9.96 -2.81 1.39
CA SER A 76 -11.05 -2.48 0.47
C SER A 76 -11.77 -3.74 -0.01
N ASP A 77 -12.96 -3.58 -0.59
CA ASP A 77 -13.70 -4.67 -1.23
C ASP A 77 -12.91 -5.28 -2.42
N SER A 78 -12.05 -4.47 -3.06
CA SER A 78 -11.12 -4.93 -4.10
C SER A 78 -9.90 -5.69 -3.54
N GLY A 79 -9.81 -5.90 -2.22
CA GLY A 79 -8.71 -6.56 -1.55
C GLY A 79 -7.41 -5.77 -1.54
N LEU A 80 -7.50 -4.43 -1.53
CA LEU A 80 -6.36 -3.53 -1.32
C LEU A 80 -6.19 -3.29 0.18
N LEU A 81 -5.03 -3.65 0.71
CA LEU A 81 -4.65 -3.38 2.09
C LEU A 81 -4.00 -2.01 2.21
N ALA A 82 -4.50 -1.21 3.14
CA ALA A 82 -3.88 0.03 3.59
C ALA A 82 -3.57 -0.05 5.08
N VAL A 83 -2.31 0.20 5.47
CA VAL A 83 -1.85 0.12 6.86
C VAL A 83 -1.23 1.44 7.28
N LYS A 84 -1.54 1.88 8.49
CA LYS A 84 -0.77 2.87 9.23
C LYS A 84 -0.11 2.17 10.42
N TRP A 85 1.20 2.24 10.51
CA TRP A 85 1.98 1.72 11.64
C TRP A 85 2.65 2.87 12.38
N LYS A 86 2.55 2.90 13.71
CA LYS A 86 3.13 3.96 14.55
C LYS A 86 4.42 3.48 15.17
N ASP A 87 5.57 3.96 14.71
CA ASP A 87 6.81 3.87 15.50
C ASP A 87 7.15 5.25 16.10
N LYS A 88 8.39 5.77 15.96
CA LYS A 88 8.71 7.16 16.34
C LYS A 88 7.88 8.16 15.53
N LYS A 89 7.71 7.87 14.23
CA LYS A 89 6.79 8.55 13.32
C LYS A 89 5.85 7.51 12.70
N SER A 90 4.70 7.96 12.22
CA SER A 90 3.79 7.07 11.50
C SER A 90 4.27 6.80 10.09
N VAL A 91 4.27 5.53 9.72
CA VAL A 91 4.54 5.03 8.37
C VAL A 91 3.22 4.51 7.80
N HIS A 92 2.98 4.78 6.53
CA HIS A 92 1.83 4.24 5.82
C HIS A 92 2.31 3.25 4.77
N LEU A 93 1.58 2.16 4.59
CA LEU A 93 1.83 1.14 3.59
C LEU A 93 0.58 0.88 2.78
N LEU A 94 0.78 0.49 1.51
CA LEU A 94 -0.26 -0.04 0.65
C LEU A 94 0.21 -1.35 0.03
N SER A 95 -0.73 -2.27 -0.18
CA SER A 95 -0.49 -3.58 -0.78
C SER A 95 -1.74 -4.08 -1.48
N ASN A 96 -1.61 -4.66 -2.68
CA ASN A 96 -2.72 -5.37 -3.35
C ASN A 96 -2.69 -6.91 -3.16
N TYR A 97 -1.70 -7.41 -2.42
CA TYR A 97 -1.43 -8.84 -2.22
C TYR A 97 -1.77 -9.33 -0.80
N HIS A 98 -1.26 -8.65 0.22
CA HIS A 98 -1.42 -9.06 1.61
C HIS A 98 -2.86 -8.94 2.10
N ASN A 99 -3.33 -9.95 2.85
CA ASN A 99 -4.59 -9.94 3.59
C ASN A 99 -4.32 -10.16 5.09
N PRO A 100 -4.67 -9.22 5.98
CA PRO A 100 -4.40 -9.29 7.42
C PRO A 100 -5.35 -10.21 8.19
N GLN A 101 -6.24 -10.96 7.54
CA GLN A 101 -7.22 -11.86 8.16
C GLN A 101 -6.61 -12.93 9.09
N HIS A 102 -5.29 -13.13 9.04
CA HIS A 102 -4.53 -14.03 9.91
C HIS A 102 -3.42 -13.33 10.72
N TRP A 103 -3.39 -11.99 10.76
CA TRP A 103 -2.41 -11.28 11.58
C TRP A 103 -2.71 -11.54 13.08
N PRO A 104 -1.76 -12.01 13.89
CA PRO A 104 -1.96 -12.21 15.32
C PRO A 104 -2.15 -10.86 16.05
N SER A 105 -3.27 -10.71 16.77
CA SER A 105 -3.70 -9.48 17.44
C SER A 105 -2.62 -8.82 18.32
N GLU A 106 -1.65 -9.61 18.79
CA GLU A 106 -0.50 -9.17 19.56
C GLU A 106 0.76 -9.87 19.04
N GLN A 107 1.74 -9.10 18.54
CA GLN A 107 3.10 -9.59 18.44
C GLN A 107 3.72 -9.51 19.85
N LYS A 108 3.60 -10.60 20.62
CA LYS A 108 4.36 -10.74 21.87
C LYS A 108 5.85 -10.81 21.52
N LYS A 109 6.61 -9.92 22.15
CA LYS A 109 8.08 -9.88 22.09
C LYS A 109 8.70 -11.11 22.71
#